data_AF-A0A966KD84-F1
#
_entry.id   AF-A0A966KD84-F1
#
_cell.length_a   1.000
_cell.length_b   1.000
_cell.length_c   1.000
_cell.angle_alpha   90.00
_cell.angle_beta   90.00
_cell.angle_gamma   90.00
#
_symmetry.space_group_name_H-M   'P 1'
#
loop_
_entity.id
_entity.type
_entity.pdbx_description
1 polymer ?
#
loop_
_entity_poly.entity_id
_entity_poly.type
_entity_poly.pdbx_seq_one_letter_code
_entity_poly.pdbx_strand_id
1 'polypeptide(L)'
;MSVLVFGHKSPDTDSTGAPIIWAWYLNHILKTDAEPVLLGKPNSEALFMLDYWGIDMPRIIDNLDNGSSVVVVDTNNPDELPDNINECDILSIIDHHKLVGGLETNYPIDVIIRPLACTATVMIEIMGENLNEMPSRIKGAALSCILSDTLGFRSPTTTDLDRSTAQKLAEDLKIDVQYFASELFKAK
;
A
#
# COMPACT_ATOMS: atom_id res chain seq x y z
N MET A 1 5.87 4.62 20.79
CA MET A 1 6.44 3.76 19.74
C MET A 1 5.61 4.03 18.51
N SER A 2 6.26 4.17 17.35
CA SER A 2 5.57 4.44 16.08
C SER A 2 4.78 3.21 15.65
N VAL A 3 3.62 3.42 15.03
CA VAL A 3 2.83 2.35 14.40
C VAL A 3 3.58 1.86 13.16
N LEU A 4 3.87 0.57 13.06
CA LEU A 4 4.51 0.01 11.87
C LEU A 4 3.45 -0.32 10.82
N VAL A 5 3.67 0.11 9.58
CA VAL A 5 2.79 -0.20 8.45
C VAL A 5 3.55 -1.07 7.46
N PHE A 6 2.99 -2.20 7.05
CA PHE A 6 3.64 -3.12 6.11
C PHE A 6 2.66 -3.96 5.31
N GLY A 7 3.11 -4.38 4.12
CA GLY A 7 2.45 -5.37 3.27
C GLY A 7 2.94 -6.79 3.48
N HIS A 8 2.81 -7.64 2.47
CA HIS A 8 3.20 -9.05 2.53
C HIS A 8 4.72 -9.30 2.36
N LYS A 9 5.19 -10.47 2.82
CA LYS A 9 6.59 -10.96 2.79
C LYS A 9 7.31 -10.92 1.45
N SER A 10 6.60 -10.90 0.32
CA SER A 10 7.18 -10.79 -1.03
C SER A 10 6.75 -9.50 -1.72
N PRO A 11 7.25 -8.31 -1.31
CA PRO A 11 6.65 -7.05 -1.69
C PRO A 11 6.73 -6.81 -3.20
N ASP A 12 5.56 -6.66 -3.81
CA ASP A 12 5.41 -6.10 -5.13
C ASP A 12 5.22 -4.58 -5.03
N THR A 13 4.75 -3.94 -6.10
CA THR A 13 4.59 -2.48 -6.13
C THR A 13 3.53 -2.02 -5.13
N ASP A 14 2.41 -2.73 -4.96
CA ASP A 14 1.37 -2.31 -4.01
C ASP A 14 1.79 -2.59 -2.57
N SER A 15 2.30 -3.77 -2.27
CA SER A 15 2.85 -4.08 -0.93
C SER A 15 4.07 -3.24 -0.53
N THR A 16 4.71 -2.56 -1.50
CA THR A 16 5.77 -1.57 -1.22
C THR A 16 5.21 -0.16 -1.06
N GLY A 17 4.28 0.25 -1.94
CA GLY A 17 3.75 1.61 -1.97
C GLY A 17 2.65 1.86 -0.94
N ALA A 18 1.75 0.91 -0.70
CA ALA A 18 0.64 1.02 0.25
C ALA A 18 1.12 1.35 1.68
N PRO A 19 2.17 0.72 2.23
CA PRO A 19 2.71 1.13 3.52
C PRO A 19 3.15 2.60 3.57
N ILE A 20 3.79 3.07 2.51
CA ILE A 20 4.31 4.44 2.39
C ILE A 20 3.15 5.45 2.35
N ILE A 21 2.12 5.14 1.55
CA ILE A 21 0.92 5.95 1.39
C ILE A 21 0.17 6.06 2.72
N TRP A 22 -0.04 4.93 3.39
CA TRP A 22 -0.81 4.90 4.62
C TRP A 22 -0.05 5.51 5.81
N ALA A 23 1.26 5.24 5.93
CA ALA A 23 2.08 5.89 6.94
C ALA A 23 2.10 7.42 6.76
N TRP A 24 2.15 7.91 5.51
CA TRP A 24 2.00 9.35 5.25
C TRP A 24 0.66 9.88 5.79
N TYR A 25 -0.45 9.19 5.51
CA TYR A 25 -1.79 9.57 5.95
C TYR A 25 -1.92 9.59 7.48
N LEU A 26 -1.42 8.54 8.15
CA LEU A 26 -1.39 8.46 9.61
C LEU A 26 -0.63 9.66 10.22
N ASN A 27 0.57 9.95 9.72
CA ASN A 27 1.39 11.04 10.25
C ASN A 27 0.82 12.43 9.97
N HIS A 28 0.40 12.68 8.73
CA HIS A 28 0.12 14.04 8.26
C HIS A 28 -1.34 14.44 8.46
N ILE A 29 -2.26 13.48 8.36
CA ILE A 29 -3.70 13.76 8.47
C ILE A 29 -4.20 13.37 9.86
N LEU A 30 -3.97 12.11 10.27
CA LEU A 30 -4.50 11.61 11.55
C LEU A 30 -3.64 11.99 12.77
N LYS A 31 -2.44 12.53 12.55
CA LYS A 31 -1.47 12.91 13.60
C LYS A 31 -1.06 11.73 14.49
N THR A 32 -0.97 10.55 13.90
CA THR A 32 -0.47 9.31 14.51
C THR A 32 0.93 9.03 14.00
N ASP A 33 1.89 8.91 14.92
CA ASP A 33 3.28 8.55 14.60
C ASP A 33 3.34 7.16 13.97
N ALA A 34 3.77 7.08 12.72
CA ALA A 34 3.79 5.84 11.95
C ALA A 34 5.04 5.72 11.06
N GLU A 35 5.50 4.50 10.86
CA GLU A 35 6.67 4.19 10.04
C GLU A 35 6.31 3.12 8.99
N PRO A 36 6.51 3.37 7.69
CA PRO A 36 6.41 2.31 6.70
C PRO A 36 7.63 1.39 6.81
N VAL A 37 7.41 0.08 6.77
CA VAL A 37 8.45 -0.94 6.76
C VAL A 37 8.10 -2.02 5.74
N LEU A 38 9.10 -2.80 5.33
CA LEU A 38 8.93 -3.90 4.38
C LEU A 38 9.32 -5.24 5.01
N LEU A 39 8.61 -6.30 4.64
CA LEU A 39 8.88 -7.67 5.12
C LEU A 39 9.82 -8.46 4.19
N GLY A 40 10.33 -7.81 3.14
CA GLY A 40 11.19 -8.44 2.16
C GLY A 40 11.77 -7.42 1.19
N LYS A 41 12.64 -7.89 0.30
CA LYS A 41 13.20 -7.04 -0.75
C LYS A 41 12.13 -6.79 -1.84
N PRO A 42 11.82 -5.53 -2.20
CA PRO A 42 10.90 -5.24 -3.29
C PRO A 42 11.38 -5.79 -4.63
N ASN A 43 10.43 -6.10 -5.51
CA ASN A 43 10.72 -6.42 -6.90
C ASN A 43 11.30 -5.20 -7.66
N SER A 44 11.78 -5.41 -8.88
CA SER A 44 12.41 -4.36 -9.68
C SER A 44 11.45 -3.25 -10.13
N GLU A 45 10.16 -3.58 -10.33
CA GLU A 45 9.08 -2.63 -10.62
C GLU A 45 8.84 -1.66 -9.45
N ALA A 46 8.79 -2.18 -8.22
CA ALA A 46 8.66 -1.41 -6.99
C ALA A 46 9.91 -0.56 -6.70
N LEU A 47 11.11 -1.10 -6.95
CA LEU A 47 12.35 -0.33 -6.86
C LEU A 47 12.38 0.83 -7.86
N PHE A 48 11.89 0.61 -9.09
CA PHE A 48 11.72 1.69 -10.07
C PHE A 48 10.75 2.76 -9.57
N MET A 49 9.61 2.39 -8.98
CA MET A 49 8.69 3.37 -8.37
C MET A 49 9.39 4.24 -7.32
N LEU A 50 10.16 3.61 -6.41
CA LEU A 50 10.87 4.34 -5.35
C LEU A 50 11.88 5.35 -5.94
N ASP A 51 12.70 4.92 -6.90
CA ASP A 51 13.70 5.76 -7.56
C ASP A 51 13.04 6.90 -8.36
N TYR A 52 12.06 6.57 -9.20
CA TYR A 52 11.38 7.53 -10.08
C TYR A 52 10.71 8.66 -9.29
N TRP A 53 10.12 8.36 -8.13
CA TRP A 53 9.43 9.35 -7.30
C TRP A 53 10.31 9.94 -6.18
N GLY A 54 11.59 9.58 -6.11
CA GLY A 54 12.52 10.06 -5.08
C GLY A 54 12.02 9.72 -3.67
N ILE A 55 11.55 8.48 -3.48
CA ILE A 55 11.08 7.96 -2.21
C ILE A 55 12.17 7.08 -1.60
N ASP A 56 12.57 7.40 -0.38
CA ASP A 56 13.52 6.58 0.36
C ASP A 56 12.93 5.18 0.57
N MET A 57 13.72 4.15 0.27
CA MET A 57 13.30 2.77 0.49
C MET A 57 13.03 2.56 1.98
N PRO A 58 11.83 2.11 2.37
CA PRO A 58 11.57 1.79 3.76
C PRO A 58 12.50 0.70 4.27
N ARG A 59 12.79 0.71 5.58
CA ARG A 59 13.65 -0.33 6.16
C ARG A 59 12.99 -1.69 6.02
N ILE A 60 13.80 -2.70 5.73
CA ILE A 60 13.37 -4.09 5.73
C ILE A 60 13.49 -4.62 7.16
N ILE A 61 12.47 -5.34 7.61
CA ILE A 61 12.43 -5.95 8.93
C ILE A 61 12.21 -7.45 8.80
N ASP A 62 12.90 -8.20 9.66
CA ASP A 62 12.79 -9.66 9.69
C ASP A 62 11.84 -10.15 10.80
N ASN A 63 11.64 -9.34 11.85
CA ASN A 63 10.83 -9.69 13.01
C ASN A 63 10.09 -8.46 13.56
N LEU A 64 8.98 -8.71 14.25
CA LEU A 64 8.25 -7.74 15.06
C LEU A 64 8.46 -8.06 16.54
N ASP A 65 8.53 -7.03 17.39
CA ASP A 65 8.48 -7.26 18.84
C ASP A 65 7.03 -7.55 19.25
N ASN A 66 6.83 -8.45 20.21
CA ASN A 66 5.48 -8.72 20.73
C ASN A 66 4.88 -7.44 21.34
N GLY A 67 3.60 -7.19 21.06
CA GLY A 67 2.90 -5.95 21.44
C GLY A 67 3.26 -4.75 20.55
N SER A 68 3.98 -4.93 19.44
CA SER A 68 4.15 -3.86 18.45
C SER A 68 2.79 -3.46 17.89
N SER A 69 2.52 -2.15 17.84
CA SER A 69 1.33 -1.63 17.18
C SER A 69 1.53 -1.63 15.66
N VAL A 70 0.65 -2.30 14.92
CA VAL A 70 0.85 -2.52 13.47
C VAL A 70 -0.41 -2.23 12.66
N VAL A 71 -0.22 -1.84 11.40
CA VAL A 71 -1.26 -1.79 10.37
C VAL A 71 -0.82 -2.69 9.23
N VAL A 72 -1.65 -3.65 8.88
CA VAL A 72 -1.41 -4.56 7.76
C VAL A 72 -2.14 -4.02 6.54
N VAL A 73 -1.44 -3.94 5.42
CA VAL A 73 -2.02 -3.49 4.15
C VAL A 73 -1.79 -4.55 3.08
N ASP A 74 -2.64 -4.62 2.07
CA ASP A 74 -2.41 -5.44 0.88
C ASP A 74 -2.31 -6.97 1.12
N THR A 75 -2.66 -7.41 2.32
CA THR A 75 -2.90 -8.81 2.63
C THR A 75 -3.70 -8.92 3.93
N ASN A 76 -4.39 -10.04 4.08
CA ASN A 76 -4.95 -10.52 5.34
C ASN A 76 -4.56 -11.99 5.60
N ASN A 77 -3.65 -12.53 4.79
CA ASN A 77 -3.20 -13.91 4.85
C ASN A 77 -2.04 -14.07 5.85
N PRO A 78 -2.22 -14.79 6.97
CA PRO A 78 -1.13 -14.98 7.96
C PRO A 78 0.14 -15.60 7.39
N ASP A 79 0.03 -16.45 6.37
CA ASP A 79 1.19 -17.10 5.74
C ASP A 79 2.13 -16.07 5.05
N GLU A 80 1.58 -14.91 4.70
CA GLU A 80 2.28 -13.79 4.06
C GLU A 80 2.83 -12.77 5.08
N LEU A 81 2.60 -12.97 6.38
CA LEU A 81 2.92 -12.05 7.47
C LEU A 81 3.91 -12.67 8.46
N PRO A 82 4.58 -11.89 9.33
CA PRO A 82 5.54 -12.43 10.29
C PRO A 82 4.89 -13.48 11.18
N ASP A 83 5.63 -14.51 11.56
CA ASP A 83 5.07 -15.67 12.25
C ASP A 83 4.44 -15.30 13.61
N ASN A 84 4.89 -14.19 14.22
CA ASN A 84 4.36 -13.64 15.46
C ASN A 84 3.35 -12.49 15.26
N ILE A 85 2.64 -12.44 14.14
CA ILE A 85 1.70 -11.36 13.84
C ILE A 85 0.53 -11.29 14.83
N ASN A 86 0.09 -12.43 15.39
CA ASN A 86 -1.00 -12.48 16.37
C ASN A 86 -0.57 -12.02 17.77
N GLU A 87 0.73 -11.92 18.01
CA GLU A 87 1.34 -11.37 19.22
C GLU A 87 1.52 -9.85 19.13
N CYS A 88 1.22 -9.25 17.98
CA CYS A 88 1.22 -7.81 17.77
C CYS A 88 -0.15 -7.19 18.05
N ASP A 89 -0.16 -5.89 18.36
CA ASP A 89 -1.39 -5.10 18.45
C ASP A 89 -1.76 -4.61 17.03
N ILE A 90 -2.41 -5.48 16.25
CA ILE A 90 -2.96 -5.10 14.94
C ILE A 90 -4.02 -4.03 15.18
N LEU A 91 -3.87 -2.86 14.56
CA LEU A 91 -4.79 -1.73 14.70
C LEU A 91 -5.77 -1.65 13.54
N SER A 92 -5.33 -2.03 12.34
CA SER A 92 -6.16 -2.01 11.13
C SER A 92 -5.62 -2.96 10.06
N ILE A 93 -6.54 -3.42 9.20
CA ILE A 93 -6.25 -4.18 7.98
C ILE A 93 -6.93 -3.48 6.81
N ILE A 94 -6.17 -3.14 5.76
CA ILE A 94 -6.68 -2.51 4.53
C ILE A 94 -6.25 -3.35 3.34
N ASP A 95 -7.20 -3.97 2.65
CA ASP A 95 -6.87 -4.99 1.66
C ASP A 95 -7.92 -5.04 0.54
N HIS A 96 -7.58 -5.74 -0.54
CA HIS A 96 -8.44 -6.02 -1.67
C HIS A 96 -8.47 -7.52 -2.05
N HIS A 97 -7.67 -8.35 -1.37
CA HIS A 97 -7.67 -9.78 -1.56
C HIS A 97 -8.90 -10.47 -0.98
N LYS A 98 -9.05 -11.76 -1.32
CA LYS A 98 -10.03 -12.62 -0.65
C LYS A 98 -9.74 -12.67 0.85
N LEU A 99 -10.78 -12.77 1.66
CA LEU A 99 -10.64 -12.99 3.09
C LEU A 99 -10.08 -14.41 3.36
N VAL A 100 -9.05 -14.48 4.18
CA VAL A 100 -8.34 -15.66 4.69
C VAL A 100 -8.42 -15.63 6.22
N GLY A 101 -8.68 -16.79 6.83
CA GLY A 101 -8.74 -16.91 8.29
C GLY A 101 -7.36 -17.15 8.90
N GLY A 102 -7.17 -16.72 10.15
CA GLY A 102 -6.00 -17.04 10.97
C GLY A 102 -5.33 -15.86 11.67
N LEU A 103 -5.76 -14.63 11.37
CA LEU A 103 -5.44 -13.47 12.19
C LEU A 103 -6.38 -13.39 13.39
N GLU A 104 -5.82 -13.16 14.57
CA GLU A 104 -6.53 -12.98 15.83
C GLU A 104 -6.09 -11.66 16.48
N THR A 105 -7.04 -10.91 17.05
CA THR A 105 -6.75 -9.60 17.66
C THR A 105 -7.23 -9.55 19.10
N ASN A 106 -6.47 -8.87 19.97
CA ASN A 106 -6.83 -8.67 21.38
C ASN A 106 -8.04 -7.73 21.56
N TYR A 107 -8.25 -6.84 20.59
CA TYR A 107 -9.29 -5.81 20.62
C TYR A 107 -10.02 -5.72 19.26
N PRO A 108 -11.21 -5.12 19.20
CA PRO A 108 -11.83 -4.74 17.93
C PRO A 108 -10.94 -3.78 17.14
N ILE A 109 -10.86 -3.98 15.83
CA ILE A 109 -10.00 -3.22 14.91
C ILE A 109 -10.78 -2.79 13.67
N ASP A 110 -10.26 -1.81 12.93
CA ASP A 110 -10.80 -1.41 11.63
C ASP A 110 -10.31 -2.35 10.53
N VAL A 111 -11.23 -3.08 9.91
CA VAL A 111 -10.94 -3.97 8.76
C VAL A 111 -11.71 -3.49 7.55
N ILE A 112 -10.99 -3.09 6.51
CA ILE A 112 -11.56 -2.60 5.26
C ILE A 112 -11.05 -3.48 4.13
N ILE A 113 -11.95 -4.31 3.60
CA ILE A 113 -11.68 -5.13 2.43
C ILE A 113 -12.67 -4.74 1.33
N ARG A 114 -12.16 -4.31 0.18
CA ARG A 114 -12.98 -3.92 -0.97
C ARG A 114 -12.60 -4.77 -2.18
N PRO A 115 -13.58 -5.20 -3.01
CA PRO A 115 -13.29 -5.90 -4.26
C PRO A 115 -12.84 -4.92 -5.36
N LEU A 116 -11.75 -4.19 -5.11
CA LEU A 116 -11.07 -3.31 -6.07
C LEU A 116 -9.79 -4.00 -6.55
N ALA A 117 -9.16 -3.44 -7.60
CA ALA A 117 -7.97 -4.07 -8.15
C ALA A 117 -6.70 -3.81 -7.33
N CYS A 118 -6.68 -2.77 -6.49
CA CYS A 118 -5.48 -2.30 -5.80
C CYS A 118 -5.84 -1.74 -4.41
N THR A 119 -5.00 -2.03 -3.42
CA THR A 119 -5.11 -1.52 -2.05
C THR A 119 -4.95 -0.01 -2.00
N ALA A 120 -4.07 0.58 -2.82
CA ALA A 120 -3.96 2.05 -2.91
C ALA A 120 -5.26 2.74 -3.34
N THR A 121 -6.09 2.09 -4.18
CA THR A 121 -7.43 2.61 -4.52
C THR A 121 -8.35 2.61 -3.28
N VAL A 122 -8.31 1.54 -2.47
CA VAL A 122 -9.05 1.46 -1.20
C VAL A 122 -8.65 2.59 -0.26
N MET A 123 -7.34 2.81 -0.11
CA MET A 123 -6.81 3.87 0.74
C MET A 123 -7.29 5.25 0.29
N ILE A 124 -7.25 5.55 -1.01
CA ILE A 124 -7.73 6.83 -1.53
C ILE A 124 -9.24 7.01 -1.32
N GLU A 125 -10.03 5.94 -1.43
CA GLU A 125 -11.46 5.97 -1.08
C GLU A 125 -11.64 6.38 0.40
N ILE A 126 -10.85 5.79 1.31
CA ILE A 126 -10.90 6.10 2.74
C ILE A 126 -10.46 7.54 3.04
N MET A 127 -9.39 8.01 2.39
CA MET A 127 -8.86 9.37 2.60
C MET A 127 -9.83 10.47 2.17
N GLY A 128 -10.73 10.19 1.22
CA GLY A 128 -11.69 11.18 0.72
C GLY A 128 -10.99 12.48 0.30
N GLU A 129 -11.49 13.63 0.77
CA GLU A 129 -10.93 14.94 0.39
C GLU A 129 -9.49 15.17 0.88
N ASN A 130 -8.98 14.40 1.85
CA ASN A 130 -7.59 14.52 2.32
C ASN A 130 -6.58 14.06 1.25
N LEU A 131 -7.00 13.38 0.19
CA LEU A 131 -6.15 13.06 -0.97
C LEU A 131 -5.54 14.32 -1.60
N ASN A 132 -6.21 15.48 -1.47
CA ASN A 132 -5.75 16.75 -2.01
C ASN A 132 -4.47 17.26 -1.32
N GLU A 133 -4.20 16.80 -0.10
CA GLU A 133 -3.00 17.14 0.67
C GLU A 133 -1.80 16.23 0.35
N MET A 134 -2.01 15.13 -0.40
CA MET A 134 -0.94 14.21 -0.75
C MET A 134 0.15 14.92 -1.57
N PRO A 135 1.43 14.87 -1.14
CA PRO A 135 2.52 15.39 -1.93
C PRO A 135 2.73 14.55 -3.20
N SER A 136 3.30 15.16 -4.24
CA SER A 136 3.44 14.54 -5.56
C SER A 136 4.09 13.15 -5.53
N ARG A 137 5.11 12.94 -4.70
CA ARG A 137 5.75 11.61 -4.56
C ARG A 137 4.80 10.53 -4.03
N ILE A 138 3.90 10.86 -3.10
CA ILE A 138 2.94 9.91 -2.53
C ILE A 138 1.80 9.64 -3.53
N LYS A 139 1.36 10.67 -4.27
CA LYS A 139 0.44 10.48 -5.42
C LYS A 139 1.06 9.58 -6.49
N GLY A 140 2.35 9.75 -6.75
CA GLY A 140 3.13 8.93 -7.68
C GLY A 140 3.23 7.47 -7.25
N ALA A 141 3.50 7.21 -5.97
CA ALA A 141 3.45 5.86 -5.41
C ALA A 141 2.06 5.22 -5.59
N ALA A 142 0.99 5.93 -5.20
CA ALA A 142 -0.37 5.42 -5.34
C ALA A 142 -0.75 5.12 -6.80
N LEU A 143 -0.35 5.98 -7.74
CA LEU A 143 -0.56 5.71 -9.16
C LEU A 143 0.21 4.47 -9.63
N SER A 144 1.43 4.28 -9.13
CA SER A 144 2.28 3.13 -9.48
C SER A 144 1.68 1.82 -8.98
N CYS A 145 1.17 1.79 -7.75
CA CYS A 145 0.41 0.66 -7.19
C CYS A 145 -0.78 0.30 -8.11
N ILE A 146 -1.64 1.28 -8.40
CA ILE A 146 -2.86 1.02 -9.20
C ILE A 146 -2.49 0.52 -10.60
N LEU A 147 -1.47 1.08 -11.24
CA LEU A 147 -1.04 0.63 -12.55
C LEU A 147 -0.43 -0.77 -12.52
N SER A 148 0.32 -1.12 -11.47
CA SER A 148 0.87 -2.45 -11.25
C SER A 148 -0.24 -3.51 -11.22
N ASP A 149 -1.18 -3.41 -10.28
CA ASP A 149 -2.14 -4.50 -10.03
C ASP A 149 -3.21 -4.58 -11.11
N THR A 150 -3.51 -3.45 -11.74
CA THR A 150 -4.41 -3.41 -12.89
C THR A 150 -3.72 -3.85 -14.18
N LEU A 151 -2.40 -4.11 -14.17
CA LEU A 151 -1.58 -4.39 -15.36
C LEU A 151 -1.76 -3.32 -16.45
N GLY A 152 -1.80 -2.04 -16.06
CA GLY A 152 -2.10 -0.93 -16.96
C GLY A 152 -3.54 -1.02 -17.47
N PHE A 153 -4.46 -1.34 -16.56
CA PHE A 153 -5.89 -1.55 -16.81
C PHE A 153 -6.28 -2.71 -17.72
N ARG A 154 -5.40 -3.70 -17.87
CA ARG A 154 -5.64 -4.95 -18.64
C ARG A 154 -6.04 -6.12 -17.76
N SER A 155 -5.80 -6.05 -16.45
CA SER A 155 -6.21 -7.08 -15.49
C SER A 155 -7.74 -7.18 -15.44
N PRO A 156 -8.31 -8.40 -15.37
CA PRO A 156 -9.75 -8.59 -15.20
C PRO A 156 -10.27 -8.09 -13.84
N THR A 157 -9.39 -7.82 -12.86
CA THR A 157 -9.77 -7.25 -11.56
C THR A 157 -10.01 -5.74 -11.62
N THR A 158 -9.56 -5.08 -12.69
CA THR A 158 -9.65 -3.61 -12.85
C THR A 158 -11.09 -3.11 -12.78
N THR A 159 -11.38 -2.22 -11.85
CA THR A 159 -12.69 -1.54 -11.74
C THR A 159 -12.69 -0.13 -12.32
N ASP A 160 -13.87 0.46 -12.48
CA ASP A 160 -14.01 1.87 -12.88
C ASP A 160 -13.44 2.83 -11.84
N LEU A 161 -13.46 2.45 -10.56
CA LEU A 161 -12.88 3.25 -9.50
C LEU A 161 -11.35 3.27 -9.59
N ASP A 162 -10.72 2.13 -9.92
CA ASP A 162 -9.28 2.07 -10.16
C ASP A 162 -8.89 2.96 -11.35
N ARG A 163 -9.60 2.86 -12.47
CA ARG A 163 -9.34 3.66 -13.68
C ARG A 163 -9.48 5.16 -13.40
N SER A 164 -10.60 5.56 -12.79
CA SER A 164 -10.87 6.98 -12.53
C SER A 164 -9.92 7.56 -11.47
N THR A 165 -9.51 6.78 -10.48
CA THR A 165 -8.53 7.20 -9.46
C THR A 165 -7.16 7.38 -10.09
N ALA A 166 -6.67 6.41 -10.86
CA ALA A 166 -5.39 6.52 -11.56
C ALA A 166 -5.37 7.72 -12.53
N GLN A 167 -6.45 7.94 -13.28
CA GLN A 167 -6.55 9.06 -14.21
C GLN A 167 -6.46 10.42 -13.49
N LYS A 168 -7.17 10.59 -12.36
CA LYS A 168 -7.09 11.81 -11.55
C LYS A 168 -5.68 12.04 -10.98
N LEU A 169 -5.03 11.00 -10.47
CA LEU A 169 -3.65 11.09 -9.99
C LEU A 169 -2.69 11.50 -11.12
N ALA A 170 -2.84 10.91 -12.31
CA ALA A 170 -2.01 11.24 -13.46
C ALA A 170 -2.21 12.68 -13.95
N GLU A 171 -3.46 13.17 -13.95
CA GLU A 171 -3.80 14.56 -14.26
C GLU A 171 -3.15 15.54 -13.29
N ASP A 172 -3.26 15.28 -11.98
CA ASP A 172 -2.64 16.08 -10.93
C ASP A 172 -1.10 16.13 -11.07
N LEU A 173 -0.50 14.98 -11.38
CA LEU A 173 0.94 14.83 -11.61
C LEU A 173 1.40 15.37 -12.97
N LYS A 174 0.46 15.68 -13.87
CA LYS A 174 0.71 16.12 -15.25
C LYS A 174 1.56 15.13 -16.05
N ILE A 175 1.26 13.83 -15.91
CA ILE A 175 1.97 12.75 -16.62
C ILE A 175 1.02 11.98 -17.52
N ASP A 176 1.57 11.40 -18.60
CA ASP A 176 0.82 10.48 -19.44
C ASP A 176 0.79 9.09 -18.78
N VAL A 177 -0.42 8.64 -18.42
CA VAL A 177 -0.63 7.39 -17.69
C VAL A 177 -0.18 6.16 -18.47
N GLN A 178 -0.29 6.16 -19.80
CA GLN A 178 0.08 5.02 -20.64
C GLN A 178 1.60 4.94 -20.81
N TYR A 179 2.25 6.07 -21.01
CA TYR A 179 3.70 6.18 -21.05
C TYR A 179 4.29 5.76 -19.71
N PHE A 180 3.78 6.30 -18.59
CA PHE A 180 4.28 5.95 -17.27
C PHE A 180 4.07 4.45 -16.94
N ALA A 181 2.91 3.89 -17.25
CA ALA A 181 2.67 2.45 -17.12
C ALA A 181 3.68 1.63 -17.96
N SER A 182 4.00 2.07 -19.18
CA SER A 182 5.01 1.40 -20.00
C SER A 182 6.41 1.46 -19.39
N GLU A 183 6.80 2.55 -18.75
CA GLU A 183 8.10 2.65 -18.08
C GLU A 183 8.15 1.74 -16.85
N LEU A 184 7.07 1.73 -16.06
CA LEU A 184 6.92 0.85 -14.90
C LEU A 184 7.09 -0.63 -15.28
N PHE A 185 6.39 -1.09 -16.32
CA PHE A 185 6.47 -2.50 -16.75
C PHE A 185 7.78 -2.89 -17.42
N LYS A 186 8.55 -1.93 -17.96
CA LYS A 186 9.90 -2.21 -18.49
C LYS A 186 10.90 -2.54 -17.38
N ALA A 187 10.63 -2.10 -16.16
CA ALA A 187 11.46 -2.40 -15.00
C ALA A 187 11.18 -3.77 -14.38
N LYS A 188 10.08 -4.44 -14.76
CA LYS A 188 9.65 -5.73 -14.20
C LYS A 188 10.50 -6.92 -14.64
#